data_AF-A0A7Z2ZF64-F1
#
_entry.id   AF-A0A7Z2ZF64-F1
#
_cell.length_a   1.000
_cell.length_b   1.000
_cell.length_c   1.000
_cell.angle_alpha   90.00
_cell.angle_beta   90.00
_cell.angle_gamma   90.00
#
_symmetry.space_group_name_H-M   'P 1'
#
loop_
_entity.id
_entity.type
_entity.pdbx_description
1 polymer ?
#
loop_
_entity_poly.entity_id
_entity_poly.type
_entity_poly.pdbx_seq_one_letter_code
_entity_poly.pdbx_strand_id
1 'polypeptide(L)'
;MNKERYLAEIERRLLKHFSASREGYKAPAEDRHRLEGFMQGAAFLGFATSQDMAELMERAHLTVFGKTIEQRRVEHGSLWQDSVINYDKYDQPAYERKSS
;
A
#
# COMPACT_ATOMS: atom_id res chain seq x y z
N MET A 1 -13.33 -5.58 19.52
CA MET A 1 -12.76 -4.56 18.61
C MET A 1 -13.89 -4.02 17.74
N ASN A 2 -14.02 -2.71 17.55
CA ASN A 2 -15.05 -2.12 16.69
C ASN A 2 -14.49 -1.97 15.25
N LYS A 3 -15.20 -2.52 14.25
CA LYS A 3 -14.86 -2.44 12.83
C LYS A 3 -14.61 -1.00 12.37
N GLU A 4 -15.51 -0.08 12.68
CA GLU A 4 -15.43 1.33 12.28
C GLU A 4 -14.16 1.98 12.82
N ARG A 5 -13.85 1.74 14.10
CA ARG A 5 -12.64 2.27 14.73
C ARG A 5 -11.37 1.71 14.09
N TYR A 6 -11.40 0.45 13.64
CA TYR A 6 -10.27 -0.17 12.96
C TYR A 6 -10.06 0.42 11.56
N LEU A 7 -11.14 0.61 10.80
CA LEU A 7 -11.09 1.21 9.46
C LEU A 7 -10.69 2.69 9.51
N ALA A 8 -11.19 3.46 10.49
CA ALA A 8 -10.78 4.84 10.72
C ALA A 8 -9.28 4.96 11.02
N GLU A 9 -8.72 3.98 11.74
CA GLU A 9 -7.29 3.91 12.02
C GLU A 9 -6.45 3.59 10.77
N ILE A 10 -6.98 2.82 9.81
CA ILE A 10 -6.34 2.61 8.50
C ILE A 10 -6.38 3.90 7.69
N GLU A 11 -7.54 4.56 7.61
CA GLU A 11 -7.72 5.83 6.89
C GLU A 11 -6.76 6.91 7.40
N ARG A 12 -6.67 7.07 8.73
CA ARG A 12 -5.75 8.01 9.38
C ARG A 12 -4.29 7.77 8.98
N ARG A 13 -3.87 6.49 8.90
CA ARG A 13 -2.51 6.12 8.49
C ARG A 13 -2.27 6.39 7.00
N LEU A 14 -3.23 6.08 6.14
CA LEU A 14 -3.17 6.40 4.71
C LEU A 14 -3.01 7.90 4.47
N LEU A 15 -3.85 8.72 5.11
CA LEU A 15 -3.80 10.18 4.99
C LEU A 15 -2.46 10.74 5.46
N LYS A 16 -1.90 10.22 6.56
CA LYS A 16 -0.57 10.60 7.04
C LYS A 16 0.51 10.24 6.03
N HIS A 17 0.47 9.02 5.49
CA HIS A 17 1.46 8.53 4.53
C HIS A 17 1.44 9.34 3.23
N PHE A 18 0.25 9.61 2.70
CA PHE A 18 0.09 10.42 1.50
C PHE A 18 0.45 11.89 1.71
N SER A 19 0.08 12.48 2.85
CA SER A 19 0.45 13.87 3.17
C SER A 19 1.97 14.04 3.22
N ALA A 20 2.66 13.11 3.89
CA ALA A 20 4.13 13.07 3.90
C ALA A 20 4.71 12.98 2.47
N SER A 21 4.17 12.09 1.64
CA SER A 21 4.60 11.98 0.24
C SER A 21 4.32 13.25 -0.57
N ARG A 22 3.20 13.95 -0.33
CA ARG A 22 2.86 15.22 -0.99
C ARG A 22 3.85 16.33 -0.61
N GLU A 23 4.29 16.35 0.63
CA GLU A 23 5.29 17.29 1.15
C GLU A 23 6.72 16.95 0.72
N GLY A 24 6.91 15.88 -0.05
CA GLY A 24 8.23 15.43 -0.52
C GLY A 24 9.02 14.63 0.53
N TYR A 25 8.39 14.28 1.65
CA TYR A 25 9.01 13.48 2.70
C TYR A 25 8.84 11.97 2.41
N LYS A 26 9.94 11.22 2.49
CA LYS A 26 9.90 9.75 2.47
C LYS A 26 9.55 9.26 3.87
N ALA A 27 8.31 8.81 4.05
CA ALA A 27 7.93 8.10 5.28
C ALA A 27 8.84 6.88 5.51
N PRO A 28 9.24 6.59 6.76
CA PRO A 28 10.04 5.41 7.08
C PRO A 28 9.40 4.13 6.54
N ALA A 29 10.21 3.17 6.06
CA ALA A 29 9.72 1.89 5.55
C ALA A 29 8.86 1.13 6.59
N GLU A 30 9.18 1.29 7.87
CA GLU A 30 8.41 0.70 8.98
C GLU A 30 6.95 1.17 9.02
N ASP A 31 6.68 2.46 8.74
CA ASP A 31 5.33 3.01 8.70
C ASP A 31 4.50 2.38 7.58
N ARG A 32 5.15 2.12 6.44
CA ARG A 32 4.53 1.42 5.31
C ARG A 32 4.23 -0.04 5.65
N HIS A 33 5.20 -0.80 6.15
CA HIS A 33 4.99 -2.21 6.50
C HIS A 33 3.91 -2.37 7.58
N ARG A 34 3.86 -1.45 8.55
CA ARG A 34 2.82 -1.42 9.58
C ARG A 34 1.44 -1.12 8.99
N LEU A 35 1.34 -0.20 8.03
CA LEU A 35 0.08 0.07 7.33
C LEU A 35 -0.39 -1.16 6.53
N GLU A 36 0.51 -1.81 5.79
CA GLU A 36 0.23 -3.04 5.05
C GLU A 36 -0.28 -4.15 5.99
N GLY A 37 0.35 -4.33 7.16
CA GLY A 37 -0.11 -5.26 8.19
C GLY A 37 -1.50 -4.92 8.76
N PHE A 38 -1.79 -3.64 8.96
CA PHE A 38 -3.12 -3.21 9.40
C PHE A 38 -4.21 -3.52 8.37
N MET A 39 -3.93 -3.29 7.08
CA MET A 39 -4.85 -3.59 5.99
C MET A 39 -5.08 -5.10 5.83
N GLN A 40 -4.02 -5.92 5.90
CA GLN A 40 -4.13 -7.37 5.95
C GLN A 40 -4.94 -7.83 7.17
N GLY A 41 -4.75 -7.20 8.33
CA GLY A 41 -5.53 -7.45 9.53
C GLY A 41 -7.02 -7.14 9.35
N ALA A 42 -7.40 -6.08 8.62
CA ALA A 42 -8.81 -5.79 8.32
C ALA A 42 -9.45 -6.89 7.47
N ALA A 43 -8.71 -7.42 6.49
CA ALA A 43 -9.15 -8.55 5.67
C ALA A 43 -9.29 -9.83 6.51
N PHE A 44 -8.27 -10.15 7.30
CA PHE A 44 -8.26 -11.34 8.17
C PHE A 44 -9.40 -11.33 9.20
N LEU A 45 -9.69 -10.17 9.78
CA LEU A 45 -10.78 -10.01 10.76
C LEU A 45 -12.18 -9.94 10.12
N GLY A 46 -12.28 -9.99 8.77
CA GLY A 46 -13.55 -9.84 8.06
C GLY A 46 -14.15 -8.44 8.15
N PHE A 47 -13.35 -7.43 8.50
CA PHE A 47 -13.81 -6.05 8.59
C PHE A 47 -13.95 -5.39 7.23
N ALA A 48 -13.13 -5.79 6.26
CA ALA A 48 -13.14 -5.26 4.91
C ALA A 48 -12.58 -6.29 3.92
N THR A 49 -13.00 -6.22 2.67
CA THR A 49 -12.42 -6.97 1.56
C THR A 49 -11.20 -6.25 0.99
N SER A 50 -10.44 -6.93 0.15
CA SER A 50 -9.37 -6.28 -0.62
C SER A 50 -9.88 -5.14 -1.50
N GLN A 51 -11.12 -5.25 -2.02
CA GLN A 51 -11.77 -4.20 -2.79
C GLN A 51 -12.08 -2.98 -1.92
N ASP A 52 -12.68 -3.18 -0.74
CA ASP A 52 -12.95 -2.09 0.21
C ASP A 52 -11.66 -1.34 0.61
N MET A 53 -10.56 -2.08 0.74
CA MET A 53 -9.23 -1.51 1.03
C MET A 53 -8.67 -0.70 -0.13
N ALA A 54 -8.87 -1.15 -1.38
CA ALA A 54 -8.49 -0.40 -2.58
C ALA A 54 -9.30 0.90 -2.70
N GLU A 55 -10.61 0.84 -2.46
CA GLU A 55 -11.49 2.01 -2.46
C GLU A 55 -11.12 3.01 -1.35
N LEU A 56 -10.78 2.51 -0.14
CA LEU A 56 -10.29 3.36 0.96
C LEU A 56 -8.97 4.06 0.60
N MET A 57 -8.05 3.33 -0.04
CA MET A 57 -6.79 3.89 -0.53
C MET A 57 -7.01 4.96 -1.59
N GLU A 58 -7.90 4.71 -2.55
CA GLU A 58 -8.27 5.64 -3.61
C GLU A 58 -8.87 6.93 -3.03
N ARG A 59 -9.83 6.82 -2.10
CA ARG A 59 -10.41 7.99 -1.42
C ARG A 59 -9.35 8.80 -0.68
N ALA A 60 -8.48 8.15 0.09
CA ALA A 60 -7.41 8.84 0.82
C ALA A 60 -6.43 9.53 -0.13
N HIS A 61 -6.10 8.92 -1.28
CA HIS A 61 -5.25 9.54 -2.29
C HIS A 61 -5.94 10.78 -2.90
N LEU A 62 -7.21 10.66 -3.28
CA LEU A 62 -8.01 11.77 -3.80
C LEU A 62 -8.08 12.92 -2.80
N THR A 63 -8.29 12.64 -1.51
CA THR A 63 -8.33 13.66 -0.44
C THR A 63 -7.01 14.43 -0.33
N VAL A 64 -5.87 13.77 -0.47
CA VAL A 64 -4.56 14.41 -0.29
C VAL A 64 -4.08 15.11 -1.55
N PHE A 65 -4.24 14.48 -2.72
CA PHE A 65 -3.66 14.94 -3.98
C PHE A 65 -4.65 15.64 -4.91
N GLY A 66 -5.96 15.57 -4.62
CA GLY A 66 -7.02 16.13 -5.48
C GLY A 66 -7.21 15.38 -6.81
N LYS A 67 -6.56 14.23 -6.98
CA LYS A 67 -6.63 13.37 -8.16
C LYS A 67 -6.65 11.90 -7.78
N THR A 68 -7.27 11.08 -8.63
CA THR A 68 -7.28 9.63 -8.46
C THR A 68 -5.91 9.02 -8.70
N ILE A 69 -5.67 7.81 -8.19
CA ILE A 69 -4.45 7.05 -8.48
C ILE A 69 -4.36 6.79 -9.98
N GLU A 70 -5.49 6.47 -10.62
CA GLU A 70 -5.57 6.26 -12.07
C GLU A 70 -5.24 7.53 -12.87
N GLN A 71 -5.77 8.69 -12.49
CA GLN A 71 -5.38 9.98 -13.10
C GLN A 71 -3.89 10.24 -12.92
N ARG A 72 -3.34 9.98 -11.73
CA ARG A 72 -1.90 10.10 -11.48
C ARG A 72 -1.08 9.12 -12.31
N ARG A 73 -1.53 7.88 -12.52
CA ARG A 73 -0.86 6.87 -13.35
C ARG A 73 -0.80 7.30 -14.81
N VAL A 74 -1.88 7.85 -15.34
CA VAL A 74 -1.94 8.39 -16.71
C VAL A 74 -1.01 9.61 -16.85
N GLU A 75 -0.98 10.50 -15.86
CA GLU A 75 -0.11 11.69 -15.86
C GLU A 75 1.38 11.37 -15.64
N HIS A 76 1.69 10.34 -14.84
CA HIS A 76 3.04 9.97 -14.41
C HIS A 76 3.44 8.56 -14.87
N GLY A 77 3.01 8.11 -16.05
CA GLY A 77 3.21 6.76 -16.60
C GLY A 77 4.65 6.22 -16.72
N SER A 78 5.62 6.78 -15.99
CA SER A 78 7.01 6.30 -15.88
C SER A 78 7.61 6.31 -14.47
N LEU A 79 6.91 6.75 -13.41
CA LEU A 79 7.56 6.98 -12.09
C LEU A 79 7.12 6.06 -10.95
N TRP A 80 6.10 5.23 -11.11
CA TRP A 80 5.87 4.09 -10.24
C TRP A 80 6.45 2.85 -10.92
N GLN A 81 7.76 2.64 -10.75
CA GLN A 81 8.25 1.27 -10.75
C GLN A 81 7.52 0.58 -9.60
N ASP A 82 6.42 -0.07 -9.95
CA ASP A 82 5.96 -1.24 -9.22
C ASP A 82 7.20 -2.10 -9.10
N SER A 83 7.83 -2.11 -7.93
CA SER A 83 8.91 -3.02 -7.65
C SER A 83 8.25 -4.40 -7.58
N VAL A 84 7.91 -4.94 -8.76
CA VAL A 84 7.59 -6.33 -8.96
C VAL A 84 8.85 -7.04 -8.52
N ILE A 85 8.86 -7.49 -7.27
CA ILE A 85 9.92 -8.33 -6.75
C ILE A 85 9.87 -9.57 -7.64
N ASN A 86 10.87 -9.72 -8.50
CA ASN A 86 10.99 -10.91 -9.32
C ASN A 86 11.29 -12.09 -8.39
N TYR A 87 10.31 -12.99 -8.25
CA TYR A 87 10.40 -14.21 -7.44
C TYR A 87 10.93 -15.40 -8.24
N ASP A 88 11.25 -15.27 -9.53
CA ASP A 88 11.73 -16.36 -10.40
C ASP A 88 12.98 -17.04 -9.81
N LYS A 89 13.79 -16.30 -9.06
CA LYS A 89 14.97 -16.84 -8.34
C LYS A 89 14.63 -17.88 -7.27
N TYR A 90 13.37 -17.95 -6.83
CA TYR A 90 12.88 -18.92 -5.87
C TYR A 90 12.10 -20.08 -6.51
N ASP A 91 11.72 -19.98 -7.79
CA ASP A 91 11.10 -21.08 -8.52
C ASP A 91 12.11 -22.16 -8.93
N GLN A 92 13.40 -21.85 -8.90
CA GLN A 92 14.45 -22.85 -9.10
C GLN A 92 14.63 -23.70 -7.84
N PRO A 93 14.73 -25.05 -7.98
CA PRO A 93 14.95 -25.93 -6.86
C PRO A 93 16.28 -25.63 -6.17
N ALA A 94 16.33 -25.83 -4.85
CA ALA A 94 17.40 -25.33 -3.99
C ALA A 94 18.83 -25.75 -4.40
N TYR A 95 18.98 -26.87 -5.11
CA TYR A 95 20.26 -27.38 -5.58
C TYR A 95 20.82 -26.62 -6.81
N GLU A 96 19.99 -25.85 -7.52
CA GLU A 96 20.40 -25.04 -8.69
C GLU A 96 20.72 -23.59 -8.32
N ARG A 97 20.35 -23.17 -7.11
CA ARG A 97 20.64 -21.82 -6.60
C ARG A 97 22.11 -21.70 -6.26
N LYS A 98 22.93 -21.21 -7.21
CA LYS A 98 24.35 -20.96 -6.96
C LYS A 98 24.50 -19.99 -5.79
N SER A 99 25.08 -20.48 -4.70
CA SER A 99 25.53 -19.64 -3.58
C SER A 99 26.69 -18.77 -4.10
N SER A 100 26.54 -17.45 -4.02
CA SER A 100 27.65 -16.49 -4.10
C SER A 100 27.69 -15.71 -2.80
#